data_AF-A0A9D1IRC9-F1
#
_entry.id   AF-A0A9D1IRC9-F1
#
_cell.length_a   1.000
_cell.length_b   1.000
_cell.length_c   1.000
_cell.angle_alpha   90.00
_cell.angle_beta   90.00
_cell.angle_gamma   90.00
#
_symmetry.space_group_name_H-M   'P 1'
#
loop_
_entity.id
_entity.type
_entity.pdbx_description
1 polymer ?
#
loop_
_entity_poly.entity_id
_entity_poly.type
_entity_poly.pdbx_seq_one_letter_code
_entity_poly.pdbx_strand_id
1 'polypeptide(L)'
;MKLKDGLLLRQVAGQYVIVPTGERVREVTGVHYLTKGAAWLWGQMEGKDFQPEELVELAQAHFTGVTKEQLETDISAFLKTLGDANVLEDGVKRGRAYIRLPNFESLDKYNKNSKKRKEK
;
A
#
# COMPACT_ATOMS: atom_id res chain seq x y z
N MET A 1 -3.32 6.28 -14.08
CA MET A 1 -2.70 5.98 -12.77
C MET A 1 -2.18 4.55 -12.82
N LYS A 2 -1.21 4.18 -11.98
CA LYS A 2 -0.80 2.77 -11.84
C LYS A 2 -0.40 2.42 -10.41
N LEU A 3 -0.44 1.13 -10.09
CA LEU A 3 0.13 0.63 -8.83
C LEU A 3 1.65 0.69 -8.89
N LYS A 4 2.25 0.96 -7.74
CA LYS A 4 3.70 0.95 -7.58
C LYS A 4 4.27 -0.46 -7.64
N ASP A 5 5.44 -0.58 -8.25
CA ASP A 5 6.19 -1.82 -8.24
C ASP A 5 6.65 -2.20 -6.82
N GLY A 6 6.84 -3.51 -6.63
CA GLY A 6 7.28 -4.08 -5.36
C GLY A 6 6.16 -4.23 -4.33
N LEU A 7 4.90 -4.31 -4.77
CA LEU A 7 3.74 -4.56 -3.91
C LEU A 7 3.09 -5.89 -4.30
N LEU A 8 2.76 -6.71 -3.30
CA LEU A 8 2.08 -7.99 -3.50
C LEU A 8 0.80 -8.03 -2.69
N LEU A 9 -0.31 -8.47 -3.30
CA LEU A 9 -1.51 -8.81 -2.56
C LEU A 9 -1.42 -10.27 -2.09
N ARG A 10 -1.59 -10.49 -0.78
CA ARG A 10 -1.62 -11.84 -0.18
C ARG A 10 -2.92 -12.05 0.59
N GLN A 11 -3.46 -13.27 0.53
CA GLN A 11 -4.58 -13.66 1.37
C GLN A 11 -4.05 -14.43 2.60
N VAL A 12 -4.37 -13.96 3.80
CA VAL A 12 -3.96 -14.58 5.06
C VAL A 12 -5.19 -14.63 5.98
N ALA A 13 -5.54 -15.82 6.46
CA ALA A 13 -6.69 -16.04 7.36
C ALA A 13 -8.02 -15.39 6.88
N GLY A 14 -8.28 -15.41 5.56
CA GLY A 14 -9.49 -14.82 4.97
C GLY A 14 -9.44 -13.29 4.78
N GLN A 15 -8.35 -12.64 5.19
CA GLN A 15 -8.10 -11.22 4.94
C GLN A 15 -7.14 -11.03 3.78
N TYR A 16 -7.24 -9.90 3.09
CA TYR A 16 -6.33 -9.52 2.02
C TYR A 16 -5.36 -8.47 2.53
N VAL A 17 -4.06 -8.64 2.26
CA VAL A 17 -2.98 -7.83 2.82
C VAL A 17 -2.05 -7.39 1.71
N ILE A 18 -1.76 -6.08 1.65
CA ILE A 18 -0.73 -5.54 0.77
C ILE A 18 0.62 -5.69 1.47
N VAL A 19 1.52 -6.44 0.85
CA VAL A 19 2.86 -6.72 1.33
C VAL A 19 3.87 -5.97 0.46
N PRO A 20 4.55 -4.95 0.99
CA PRO A 20 5.65 -4.33 0.28
C PRO A 20 6.87 -5.27 0.25
N THR A 21 7.63 -5.20 -0.83
CA THR A 21 8.83 -6.01 -1.09
C THR A 21 9.99 -5.12 -1.54
N GLY A 22 11.22 -5.60 -1.33
CA GLY A 22 12.43 -4.85 -1.69
C GLY A 22 12.52 -3.48 -1.00
N GLU A 23 12.92 -2.46 -1.75
CA GLU A 23 13.08 -1.10 -1.22
C GLU A 23 11.75 -0.46 -0.75
N ARG A 24 10.60 -0.97 -1.22
CA ARG A 24 9.28 -0.42 -0.87
C ARG A 24 8.91 -0.61 0.60
N VAL A 25 9.55 -1.55 1.30
CA VAL A 25 9.34 -1.78 2.75
C VAL A 25 9.62 -0.51 3.57
N ARG A 26 10.49 0.38 3.08
CA ARG A 26 10.80 1.66 3.74
C ARG A 26 9.83 2.79 3.41
N GLU A 27 9.07 2.65 2.33
CA GLU A 27 8.23 3.69 1.75
C GLU A 27 6.73 3.51 2.03
N VAL A 28 6.30 2.26 2.24
CA VAL A 28 4.94 1.91 2.60
C VAL A 28 4.93 1.59 4.09
N THR A 29 4.36 2.50 4.86
CA THR A 29 4.34 2.41 6.32
C THR A 29 3.18 1.56 6.79
N GLY A 30 3.49 0.37 7.30
CA GLY A 30 2.52 -0.51 7.97
C GLY A 30 1.93 -1.60 7.09
N VAL A 31 1.00 -2.36 7.70
CA VAL A 31 0.29 -3.47 7.05
C VAL A 31 -1.08 -2.96 6.62
N HIS A 32 -1.35 -2.96 5.31
CA HIS A 32 -2.62 -2.49 4.77
C HIS A 32 -3.53 -3.66 4.45
N TYR A 33 -4.69 -3.70 5.10
CA TYR A 33 -5.71 -4.72 4.90
C TYR A 33 -6.78 -4.24 3.91
N LEU A 34 -7.22 -5.14 3.04
CA LEU A 34 -8.27 -4.91 2.07
C LEU A 34 -9.50 -5.78 2.36
N THR A 35 -10.67 -5.22 2.08
CA THR A 35 -11.92 -5.99 1.97
C THR A 35 -11.89 -6.85 0.71
N LYS A 36 -12.79 -7.86 0.63
CA LYS A 36 -12.89 -8.73 -0.55
C LYS A 36 -13.16 -7.94 -1.84
N GLY A 37 -14.01 -6.91 -1.79
CA GLY A 37 -14.29 -6.06 -2.94
C GLY A 37 -13.08 -5.24 -3.38
N ALA A 38 -12.37 -4.63 -2.43
CA ALA A 38 -11.15 -3.87 -2.71
C ALA A 38 -10.01 -4.76 -3.24
N ALA A 39 -9.91 -6.00 -2.76
CA ALA A 39 -8.96 -7.00 -3.25
C ALA A 39 -9.26 -7.43 -4.70
N TRP A 40 -10.55 -7.57 -5.05
CA TRP A 40 -10.94 -7.81 -6.44
C TRP A 40 -10.54 -6.63 -7.34
N LEU A 41 -10.79 -5.40 -6.89
CA LEU A 41 -10.45 -4.19 -7.63
C LEU A 41 -8.92 -4.05 -7.79
N TRP A 42 -8.14 -4.39 -6.76
CA TRP A 42 -6.68 -4.49 -6.86
C TRP A 42 -6.24 -5.39 -8.01
N GLY A 43 -6.83 -6.58 -8.14
CA GLY A 43 -6.54 -7.49 -9.24
C GLY A 43 -6.84 -6.89 -10.62
N GLN A 44 -7.80 -5.96 -10.72
CA GLN A 44 -8.06 -5.23 -11.96
C GLN A 44 -7.05 -4.13 -12.25
N MET A 45 -6.22 -3.72 -11.29
CA MET A 45 -5.19 -2.67 -11.44
C MET A 45 -3.78 -3.24 -11.59
N GLU A 46 -3.54 -4.46 -11.11
CA GLU A 46 -2.21 -5.05 -11.06
C GLU A 46 -1.59 -5.22 -12.45
N GLY A 47 -0.34 -4.76 -12.60
CA GLY A 47 0.44 -4.92 -13.84
C GLY A 47 0.03 -4.02 -15.01
N LYS A 48 -0.85 -3.04 -14.82
CA LYS A 48 -1.26 -2.10 -15.89
C LYS A 48 -1.63 -0.71 -15.39
N ASP A 49 -1.66 0.23 -16.32
CA ASP A 49 -2.26 1.55 -16.12
C ASP A 49 -3.78 1.48 -16.18
N PHE A 50 -4.44 2.41 -15.48
CA PHE A 50 -5.89 2.50 -15.41
C PHE A 50 -6.37 3.94 -15.19
N GLN A 51 -7.62 4.20 -15.56
CA GLN A 51 -8.37 5.42 -15.20
C GLN A 51 -9.46 5.12 -14.16
N PRO A 52 -9.81 6.09 -13.29
CA PRO A 52 -10.86 5.92 -12.29
C PRO A 52 -12.21 5.52 -12.89
N GLU A 53 -12.57 6.06 -14.05
CA GLU A 53 -13.84 5.80 -14.74
C GLU A 53 -13.92 4.34 -15.21
N GLU A 54 -12.82 3.77 -15.72
CA GLU A 54 -12.75 2.36 -16.12
C GLU A 54 -12.97 1.43 -14.92
N LEU A 55 -12.45 1.80 -13.74
CA LEU A 55 -12.65 1.03 -12.52
C LEU A 55 -14.12 1.04 -12.07
N VAL A 56 -14.81 2.17 -12.24
CA VAL A 56 -16.25 2.29 -11.94
C VAL A 56 -17.06 1.40 -12.86
N GLU A 57 -16.77 1.40 -14.16
CA GLU A 57 -17.45 0.55 -15.13
C GLU A 57 -17.23 -0.95 -14.84
N LEU A 58 -16.00 -1.35 -14.55
CA LEU A 58 -15.67 -2.72 -14.17
C LEU A 58 -16.40 -3.12 -12.88
N ALA A 59 -16.42 -2.26 -11.88
CA ALA A 59 -17.11 -2.52 -10.62
C ALA A 59 -18.64 -2.61 -10.82
N GLN A 60 -19.22 -1.76 -11.66
CA GLN A 60 -20.65 -1.78 -11.97
C GLN A 60 -21.06 -3.08 -12.69
N ALA A 61 -20.18 -3.62 -13.54
CA ALA A 61 -20.39 -4.90 -14.21
C ALA A 61 -20.23 -6.11 -13.26
N HIS A 62 -19.40 -5.99 -12.22
CA HIS A 62 -19.10 -7.08 -11.31
C HIS A 62 -20.02 -7.15 -10.07
N PHE A 63 -20.39 -5.99 -9.51
CA PHE A 63 -21.19 -5.90 -8.28
C PHE A 63 -22.65 -5.57 -8.58
N THR A 64 -23.55 -6.40 -8.06
CA THR A 64 -25.00 -6.17 -8.16
C THR A 64 -25.53 -5.47 -6.91
N GLY A 65 -26.50 -4.58 -7.06
CA GLY A 65 -27.16 -3.91 -5.93
C GLY A 65 -26.45 -2.66 -5.40
N VAL A 66 -25.50 -2.13 -6.15
CA VAL A 66 -24.82 -0.86 -5.86
C VAL A 66 -25.13 0.16 -6.96
N THR A 67 -25.32 1.42 -6.56
CA THR A 67 -25.53 2.51 -7.52
C THR A 67 -24.19 3.01 -8.06
N LYS A 68 -24.21 3.60 -9.25
CA LYS A 68 -23.03 4.20 -9.87
C LYS A 68 -22.40 5.27 -8.97
N GLU A 69 -23.22 6.12 -8.38
CA GLU A 69 -22.80 7.18 -7.46
C GLU A 69 -22.07 6.63 -6.21
N GLN A 70 -22.55 5.49 -5.68
CA GLN A 70 -21.89 4.82 -4.56
C GLN A 70 -20.53 4.25 -5.00
N LEU A 71 -20.46 3.63 -6.18
CA LEU A 71 -19.21 3.10 -6.72
C LEU A 71 -18.17 4.19 -7.00
N GLU A 72 -18.58 5.32 -7.56
CA GLU A 72 -17.71 6.48 -7.78
C GLU A 72 -17.14 6.98 -6.45
N THR A 73 -17.99 7.08 -5.42
CA THR A 73 -17.57 7.50 -4.08
C THR A 73 -16.60 6.50 -3.46
N ASP A 74 -16.90 5.21 -3.51
CA ASP A 74 -16.10 4.14 -2.91
C ASP A 74 -14.75 4.00 -3.61
N ILE A 75 -14.73 4.04 -4.95
CA ILE A 75 -13.50 3.95 -5.75
C ILE A 75 -12.64 5.18 -5.53
N SER A 76 -13.22 6.38 -5.49
CA SER A 76 -12.49 7.61 -5.20
C SER A 76 -11.84 7.56 -3.80
N ALA A 77 -12.59 7.14 -2.78
CA ALA A 77 -12.08 6.97 -1.42
C ALA A 77 -10.97 5.91 -1.34
N PHE A 78 -11.12 4.81 -2.08
CA PHE A 78 -10.12 3.76 -2.16
C PHE A 78 -8.82 4.25 -2.82
N LEU A 79 -8.90 4.90 -3.98
CA LEU A 79 -7.74 5.47 -4.67
C LEU A 79 -7.04 6.53 -3.82
N LYS A 80 -7.80 7.37 -3.12
CA LYS A 80 -7.23 8.33 -2.16
C LYS A 80 -6.44 7.62 -1.06
N THR A 81 -7.00 6.55 -0.48
CA THR A 81 -6.34 5.77 0.58
C THR A 81 -5.04 5.13 0.08
N LEU A 82 -5.03 4.56 -1.13
CA LEU A 82 -3.81 4.02 -1.72
C LEU A 82 -2.77 5.10 -2.04
N GLY A 83 -3.21 6.27 -2.49
CA GLY A 83 -2.34 7.43 -2.69
C GLY A 83 -1.68 7.88 -1.39
N ASP A 84 -2.47 8.03 -0.33
CA ASP A 84 -2.00 8.45 1.01
C ASP A 84 -1.06 7.40 1.64
N ALA A 85 -1.30 6.11 1.37
CA ALA A 85 -0.41 5.00 1.75
C ALA A 85 0.84 4.86 0.84
N ASN A 86 1.03 5.78 -0.10
CA ASN A 86 2.15 5.80 -1.04
C ASN A 86 2.26 4.52 -1.90
N VAL A 87 1.11 3.90 -2.20
CA VAL A 87 0.92 2.67 -3.01
C VAL A 87 0.61 2.97 -4.48
N LEU A 88 0.14 4.18 -4.80
CA LEU A 88 -0.13 4.61 -6.18
C LEU A 88 0.96 5.51 -6.76
N GLU A 89 1.14 5.39 -8.07
CA GLU A 89 1.76 6.39 -8.93
C GLU A 89 0.65 7.11 -9.72
N ASP A 90 0.25 8.28 -9.20
CA ASP A 90 -0.84 9.09 -9.76
C ASP A 90 -0.41 10.51 -10.16
N GLY A 91 0.90 10.77 -10.16
CA GLY A 91 1.45 12.09 -10.48
C GLY A 91 1.21 13.15 -9.40
N VAL A 92 0.46 12.84 -8.33
CA VAL A 92 0.25 13.72 -7.19
C VAL A 92 1.46 13.60 -6.26
N LYS A 93 2.25 14.67 -6.17
CA LYS A 93 3.36 14.75 -5.21
C LYS A 93 2.83 14.88 -3.79
N ARG A 94 2.42 13.76 -3.18
CA ARG A 94 2.20 13.69 -1.74
C ARG A 94 3.58 13.72 -1.08
N GLY A 95 3.86 14.75 -0.29
CA GLY A 95 5.15 14.88 0.40
C GLY A 95 5.47 13.59 1.14
N ARG A 96 6.72 13.12 1.07
CA ARG A 96 7.14 11.89 1.77
C ARG A 96 6.74 12.03 3.23
N ALA A 97 5.76 11.27 3.70
CA ALA A 97 5.47 11.14 5.11
C ALA A 97 6.60 10.30 5.73
N TYR A 98 7.79 10.89 5.84
CA TYR A 98 8.79 10.39 6.76
C TYR A 98 8.21 10.63 8.16
N ILE A 99 7.57 9.60 8.73
CA ILE A 99 7.49 9.53 10.18
C ILE A 99 8.94 9.39 10.63
N ARG A 100 9.57 10.53 10.97
CA ARG A 100 10.89 10.57 11.58
C ARG A 100 10.73 9.91 12.95
N LEU A 101 11.06 8.63 13.02
CA LEU A 101 11.24 7.98 14.32
C LEU A 101 12.27 8.82 15.10
N PRO A 102 11.98 9.19 16.35
CA PRO A 102 12.95 9.90 17.18
C PRO A 102 14.23 9.08 17.25
N ASN A 103 15.37 9.77 17.16
CA ASN A 103 16.70 9.18 17.14
C ASN A 103 16.86 8.23 18.35
N PHE A 104 17.03 6.95 18.10
CA PHE A 104 17.14 5.92 19.14
C PHE A 104 18.61 5.62 19.50
N GLU A 105 19.47 6.66 19.52
CA GLU A 105 20.84 6.59 20.06
C GLU A 105 20.91 6.01 21.48
N SER A 106 19.79 6.05 22.21
CA SER A 106 19.66 5.47 23.54
C SER A 106 19.62 3.92 23.58
N LEU A 107 19.56 3.22 22.43
CA LEU A 107 19.56 1.75 22.39
C LEU A 107 20.92 1.12 22.06
N ASP A 108 21.87 1.87 21.53
CA ASP A 108 23.23 1.35 21.26
C ASP A 108 23.98 0.96 22.55
N LYS A 109 23.61 1.57 23.69
CA LYS A 109 24.12 1.19 25.01
C LYS A 109 23.64 -0.19 25.51
N TYR A 110 22.65 -0.81 24.86
CA TYR A 110 22.13 -2.13 25.22
C TYR A 110 22.60 -3.26 24.30
N ASN A 111 23.43 -2.98 23.29
CA ASN A 111 24.02 -4.03 22.45
C ASN A 111 25.26 -4.66 23.13
N LYS A 112 25.04 -5.75 23.84
CA LYS A 112 26.06 -6.52 24.57
C LYS A 112 26.99 -7.40 23.69
N ASN A 113 27.07 -7.18 22.38
CA ASN A 113 27.81 -8.10 21.48
C ASN A 113 28.91 -7.50 20.59
N SER A 114 29.59 -6.42 21.02
CA SER A 114 30.80 -5.91 20.36
C SER A 114 32.07 -6.00 21.23
N LYS A 115 32.26 -7.10 21.96
CA LYS A 115 33.59 -7.51 22.43
C LYS A 115 34.10 -8.71 21.63
N LYS A 116 34.75 -8.43 20.49
CA LYS A 116 36.00 -9.08 20.04
C LYS A 116 36.37 -8.59 18.64
N ARG A 117 37.30 -7.63 18.60
CA ARG A 117 38.52 -7.74 17.79
C ARG A 117 39.56 -6.80 18.41
N LYS A 118 40.35 -7.38 19.31
CA LYS A 118 41.72 -6.93 19.54
C LYS A 118 42.52 -7.41 18.34
N GLU A 119 43.24 -6.50 17.71
CA GLU A 119 44.46 -6.68 16.90
C GLU A 119 44.68 -5.33 16.22
N LYS A 120 45.85 -4.71 16.23
CA LYS A 120 47.14 -4.93 16.86
C LYS A 120 47.86 -3.58 16.78
#